data_AF-A0A1A8PC76-F1
#
_entry.id   AF-A0A1A8PC76-F1
#
_cell.length_a   1.000
_cell.length_b   1.000
_cell.length_c   1.000
_cell.angle_alpha   90.00
_cell.angle_beta   90.00
_cell.angle_gamma   90.00
#
_symmetry.space_group_name_H-M   'P 1'
#
loop_
_entity.id
_entity.type
_entity.pdbx_description
1 polymer ?
#
loop_
_entity_poly.entity_id
_entity_poly.type
_entity_poly.pdbx_seq_one_letter_code
_entity_poly.pdbx_strand_id
1 'polypeptide(L)'
;VFSKVKQRTARVITYEEFQRALDELAPKRFKGQSKEEALLSIHKLVEGGEPTNIGVTKVAKTATVDRLTDTSRYTGSHKERFDESGRGKGREGREEIVENTGYVGAYKNAGTYDAKAKAEK
;
A
#
# COMPACT_ATOMS: atom_id res chain seq x y z
N VAL A 1 -3.85 4.69 -23.31
CA VAL A 1 -3.10 5.51 -24.28
C VAL A 1 -1.64 5.11 -24.29
N PHE A 2 -0.90 5.24 -23.17
CA PHE A 2 0.51 4.83 -23.09
C PHE A 2 0.80 3.41 -23.64
N SER A 3 0.14 2.36 -23.12
CA SER A 3 0.34 0.98 -23.61
C SER A 3 -0.08 0.72 -25.06
N LYS A 4 -0.84 1.65 -25.66
CA LYS A 4 -1.34 1.55 -27.03
C LYS A 4 -0.38 2.20 -28.02
N VAL A 5 0.23 3.32 -27.66
CA VAL A 5 1.18 4.04 -28.54
C VAL A 5 2.58 3.45 -28.52
N LYS A 6 2.96 2.79 -27.42
CA LYS A 6 4.28 2.17 -27.25
C LYS A 6 4.32 0.77 -27.83
N GLN A 7 5.52 0.31 -28.18
CA GLN A 7 5.75 -1.11 -28.46
C GLN A 7 5.40 -2.01 -27.26
N ARG A 8 4.85 -3.20 -27.52
CA ARG A 8 4.27 -4.10 -26.51
C ARG A 8 5.21 -4.34 -25.31
N THR A 9 6.50 -4.53 -25.57
CA THR A 9 7.53 -4.83 -24.57
C THR A 9 8.25 -3.59 -24.02
N ALA A 10 8.13 -2.44 -24.67
CA ALA A 10 8.85 -1.23 -24.27
C ALA A 10 8.38 -0.70 -22.91
N ARG A 11 9.32 -0.21 -22.10
CA ARG A 11 9.01 0.40 -20.79
C ARG A 11 8.86 1.92 -20.87
N VAL A 12 9.33 2.53 -21.96
CA VAL A 12 9.32 3.97 -22.23
C VAL A 12 8.73 4.23 -23.62
N ILE A 13 8.39 5.48 -23.90
CA ILE A 13 7.94 5.94 -25.22
C ILE A 13 8.92 6.94 -25.82
N THR A 14 8.99 6.99 -27.15
CA THR A 14 9.73 8.04 -27.86
C THR A 14 8.91 9.33 -27.94
N TYR A 15 9.54 10.43 -28.36
CA TYR A 15 8.84 11.71 -28.53
C TYR A 15 7.72 11.63 -29.58
N GLU A 16 7.89 10.87 -30.66
CA GLU A 16 6.86 10.67 -31.68
C GLU A 16 5.66 9.86 -31.15
N GLU A 17 5.91 8.86 -30.32
CA GLU A 17 4.85 8.11 -29.62
C GLU A 17 4.14 8.96 -28.58
N PHE A 18 4.87 9.89 -27.94
CA PHE A 18 4.31 10.88 -27.04
C PHE A 18 3.37 11.86 -27.77
N GLN A 19 3.78 12.42 -28.92
CA GLN A 19 2.90 13.27 -29.73
C GLN A 19 1.63 12.53 -30.14
N ARG A 20 1.73 11.28 -30.60
CA ARG A 20 0.56 10.42 -30.89
C ARG A 20 -0.32 10.17 -29.66
N ALA A 21 0.26 10.10 -28.47
CA ALA A 21 -0.50 9.98 -27.23
C ALA A 21 -1.29 11.26 -26.92
N LEU A 22 -0.70 12.43 -27.14
CA LEU A 22 -1.38 13.72 -27.00
C LEU A 22 -2.54 13.83 -27.99
N ASP A 23 -2.37 13.36 -29.23
CA ASP A 23 -3.44 13.32 -30.23
C ASP A 23 -4.65 12.50 -29.79
N GLU A 24 -4.40 11.36 -29.13
CA GLU A 24 -5.47 10.52 -28.64
C GLU A 24 -6.13 11.07 -27.36
N LEU A 25 -5.42 11.90 -26.59
CA LEU A 25 -5.90 12.53 -25.36
C LEU A 25 -6.69 13.82 -25.61
N ALA A 26 -6.31 14.60 -26.62
CA ALA A 26 -6.92 15.89 -26.95
C ALA A 26 -8.45 15.83 -27.05
N PRO A 27 -9.06 14.94 -27.88
CA PRO A 27 -10.52 14.86 -27.99
C PRO A 27 -11.19 14.28 -26.73
N LYS A 28 -10.46 13.53 -25.89
CA LYS A 28 -11.01 12.98 -24.63
C LYS A 28 -11.13 14.05 -23.56
N ARG A 29 -10.19 15.00 -23.53
CA ARG A 29 -10.13 16.09 -22.55
C ARG A 29 -10.96 17.31 -22.97
N PHE A 30 -10.93 17.67 -24.25
CA PHE A 30 -11.60 18.82 -24.83
C PHE A 30 -12.76 18.37 -25.72
N LYS A 31 -13.82 17.85 -25.08
CA LYS A 31 -15.03 17.43 -25.79
C LYS A 31 -15.76 18.67 -26.32
N GLY A 32 -15.90 18.78 -27.64
CA GLY A 32 -16.64 19.87 -28.30
C GLY A 32 -15.77 20.88 -29.07
N GLN A 33 -14.43 20.77 -29.00
CA GLN A 33 -13.52 21.52 -29.87
C GLN A 33 -13.22 20.74 -31.15
N SER A 34 -12.78 21.45 -32.20
CA SER A 34 -12.23 20.79 -33.38
C SER A 34 -10.96 20.00 -33.00
N LYS A 35 -10.61 18.98 -33.79
CA LYS A 35 -9.44 18.14 -33.49
C LYS A 35 -8.18 18.99 -33.36
N GLU A 36 -7.99 19.98 -34.22
CA GLU A 36 -6.82 20.86 -34.24
C GLU A 36 -6.76 21.81 -33.04
N GLU A 37 -7.90 22.40 -32.66
CA GLU A 37 -7.99 23.26 -31.47
C GLU A 37 -7.73 22.50 -30.18
N ALA A 38 -8.24 21.27 -30.09
CA ALA A 38 -8.03 20.40 -28.94
C ALA A 38 -6.55 20.01 -28.78
N LEU A 39 -5.83 19.81 -29.89
CA LEU A 39 -4.39 19.55 -29.89
C LEU A 39 -3.62 20.75 -29.37
N LEU A 40 -3.84 21.94 -29.94
CA LEU A 40 -3.18 23.16 -29.52
C LEU A 40 -3.44 23.44 -28.03
N SER A 41 -4.66 23.22 -27.56
CA SER A 41 -5.03 23.38 -26.16
C SER A 41 -4.28 22.41 -25.25
N ILE A 42 -4.07 21.16 -25.67
CA ILE A 42 -3.24 20.20 -24.92
C ILE A 42 -1.77 20.61 -24.93
N HIS A 43 -1.22 21.01 -26.09
CA HIS A 43 0.17 21.41 -26.21
C HIS A 43 0.47 22.58 -25.28
N LYS A 44 -0.40 23.59 -25.27
CA LYS A 44 -0.30 24.75 -24.38
C LYS A 44 -0.34 24.42 -22.88
N LEU A 45 -0.98 23.31 -22.49
CA LEU A 45 -0.99 22.85 -21.09
C LEU A 45 0.31 22.15 -20.69
N VAL A 46 0.99 21.54 -21.66
CA VAL A 46 2.25 20.82 -21.44
C VAL A 46 3.44 21.77 -21.55
N GLU A 47 3.38 22.72 -22.49
CA GLU A 47 4.39 23.76 -22.67
C GLU A 47 4.56 24.59 -21.39
N GLY A 48 5.79 24.65 -20.88
CA GLY A 48 6.12 25.35 -19.64
C GLY A 48 5.80 24.59 -18.35
N GLY A 49 5.26 23.37 -18.45
CA GLY A 49 5.07 22.48 -17.31
C GLY A 49 6.34 21.74 -16.95
N GLU A 50 6.90 22.00 -15.77
CA GLU A 50 7.97 21.17 -15.20
C GLU A 50 7.39 19.92 -14.54
N PRO A 51 8.12 18.79 -14.57
CA PRO A 51 7.73 17.59 -13.84
C PRO A 51 7.74 17.89 -12.33
N THR A 52 6.57 18.28 -11.83
CA THR A 52 6.35 18.65 -10.43
C THR A 52 5.53 17.55 -9.76
N ASN A 53 5.92 17.19 -8.53
CA ASN A 53 5.20 16.22 -7.70
C ASN A 53 3.92 16.85 -7.12
N ILE A 54 2.99 17.31 -7.96
CA ILE A 54 1.70 17.86 -7.52
C ILE A 54 0.76 16.68 -7.23
N GLY A 55 0.60 16.39 -5.93
CA GLY A 55 -0.27 15.32 -5.46
C GLY A 55 0.40 13.95 -5.56
N VAL A 56 1.24 13.64 -4.57
CA VAL A 56 1.59 12.25 -4.21
C VAL A 56 0.33 11.40 -4.32
N THR A 57 0.45 10.24 -4.96
CA THR A 57 -0.63 9.28 -5.22
C THR A 57 -1.57 9.19 -4.02
N LYS A 58 -2.74 9.85 -4.11
CA LYS A 58 -3.85 9.51 -3.22
C LYS A 58 -4.14 8.05 -3.53
N VAL A 59 -3.81 7.16 -2.60
CA VAL A 59 -4.18 5.74 -2.69
C VAL A 59 -5.65 5.72 -3.05
N ALA A 60 -5.98 5.19 -4.22
CA ALA A 60 -7.36 5.03 -4.62
C ALA A 60 -7.99 4.08 -3.60
N LYS A 61 -8.71 4.65 -2.62
CA LYS A 61 -9.56 3.91 -1.68
C LYS A 61 -10.71 3.30 -2.47
N THR A 62 -10.41 2.23 -3.17
CA THR A 62 -11.41 1.45 -3.88
C THR A 62 -11.95 0.43 -2.89
N ALA A 63 -13.28 0.36 -2.74
CA ALA A 63 -13.93 -0.56 -1.80
C ALA A 63 -13.50 -2.02 -2.00
N THR A 64 -13.04 -2.38 -3.21
CA THR A 64 -12.48 -3.69 -3.52
C THR A 64 -11.12 -3.92 -2.84
N VAL A 65 -10.23 -2.93 -2.83
CA VAL A 65 -8.93 -3.04 -2.16
C VAL A 65 -9.10 -3.09 -0.65
N ASP A 66 -10.01 -2.27 -0.08
CA ASP A 66 -10.29 -2.29 1.35
C ASP A 66 -10.79 -3.67 1.82
N ARG A 67 -11.66 -4.33 1.03
CA ARG A 67 -12.10 -5.71 1.30
C ARG A 67 -10.97 -6.73 1.22
N LEU A 68 -10.02 -6.53 0.30
CA LEU A 68 -8.90 -7.45 0.09
C LEU A 68 -7.83 -7.32 1.19
N THR A 69 -7.75 -6.17 1.85
CA THR A 69 -6.77 -5.87 2.90
C THR A 69 -7.37 -5.81 4.31
N ASP A 70 -8.62 -6.24 4.49
CA ASP A 70 -9.32 -6.23 5.78
C ASP A 70 -8.84 -7.40 6.67
N THR A 71 -7.93 -7.11 7.61
CA THR A 71 -7.38 -8.09 8.54
C THR A 71 -8.36 -8.52 9.62
N SER A 72 -9.47 -7.79 9.84
CA SER A 72 -10.49 -8.17 10.83
C SER A 72 -11.20 -9.48 10.46
N ARG A 73 -11.18 -9.84 9.17
CA ARG A 73 -11.77 -11.06 8.63
C ARG A 73 -10.85 -12.27 8.68
N TYR A 74 -9.60 -12.09 9.12
CA TYR A 74 -8.68 -13.22 9.27
C TYR A 74 -9.11 -14.11 10.43
N THR A 75 -9.11 -15.42 10.19
CA THR A 75 -9.52 -16.45 11.16
C THR A 75 -8.39 -17.45 11.39
N GLY A 76 -8.44 -18.16 12.52
CA GLY A 76 -7.45 -19.19 12.86
C GLY A 76 -6.03 -18.64 12.92
N SER A 77 -5.06 -19.40 12.42
CA SER A 77 -3.63 -19.04 12.46
C SER A 77 -3.30 -17.75 11.70
N HIS A 78 -4.11 -17.36 10.71
CA HIS A 78 -3.90 -16.10 9.99
C HIS A 78 -4.20 -14.88 10.88
N LYS A 79 -5.09 -15.00 11.88
CA LYS A 79 -5.41 -13.91 12.80
C LYS A 79 -4.23 -13.59 13.73
N GLU A 80 -3.52 -14.61 14.19
CA GLU A 80 -2.38 -14.44 15.10
C GLU A 80 -1.20 -13.71 14.46
N ARG A 81 -1.12 -13.72 13.12
CA ARG A 81 0.00 -13.12 12.37
C ARG A 81 -0.07 -11.60 12.27
N PHE A 82 -1.22 -10.98 12.52
CA PHE A 82 -1.44 -9.54 12.32
C PHE A 82 -2.00 -8.87 13.58
N ASP A 83 -1.68 -7.59 13.77
CA ASP A 83 -2.29 -6.74 14.79
C ASP A 83 -3.62 -6.14 14.30
N GLU A 84 -4.33 -5.46 15.21
CA GLU A 84 -5.62 -4.82 14.92
C GLU A 84 -5.51 -3.70 13.87
N SER A 85 -4.31 -3.16 13.66
CA SER A 85 -4.02 -2.17 12.62
C SER A 85 -3.71 -2.81 11.24
N GLY A 86 -3.70 -4.14 11.18
CA GLY A 86 -3.41 -4.93 9.99
C GLY A 86 -1.92 -5.06 9.66
N ARG A 87 -1.02 -4.65 10.57
CA ARG A 87 0.43 -4.86 10.41
C ARG A 87 0.80 -6.24 10.93
N GLY A 88 1.78 -6.88 10.29
CA GLY A 88 2.24 -8.18 10.73
C GLY A 88 2.99 -8.11 12.07
N LYS A 89 2.66 -8.98 13.01
CA LYS A 89 3.34 -9.10 14.33
C LYS A 89 4.74 -9.73 14.25
N GLY A 90 5.24 -10.00 13.05
CA GLY A 90 6.58 -10.59 12.87
C GLY A 90 6.69 -12.00 13.46
N ARG A 91 7.69 -12.20 14.31
CA ARG A 91 8.00 -13.51 14.93
C ARG A 91 6.96 -13.93 15.95
N GLU A 92 6.48 -12.99 16.76
CA GLU A 92 5.44 -13.21 17.79
C GLU A 92 4.14 -13.77 17.23
N GLY A 93 3.78 -13.37 16.00
CA GLY A 93 2.57 -13.87 15.34
C GLY A 93 2.76 -15.18 14.56
N ARG A 94 3.98 -15.72 14.51
CA ARG A 94 4.33 -16.95 13.76
C ARG A 94 4.80 -18.08 14.66
N GLU A 95 5.34 -17.74 15.83
CA GLU A 95 5.93 -18.67 16.78
C GLU A 95 5.28 -18.47 18.15
N GLU A 96 5.04 -19.57 18.85
CA GLU A 96 4.65 -19.52 20.26
C GLU A 96 5.88 -19.18 21.10
N ILE A 97 5.98 -17.94 21.55
CA ILE A 97 7.06 -17.50 22.43
C ILE A 97 6.69 -17.94 23.85
N VAL A 98 7.31 -19.03 24.30
CA VAL A 98 7.17 -19.52 25.67
C VAL A 98 8.26 -18.90 26.54
N GLU A 99 7.89 -18.36 27.70
CA GLU A 99 8.84 -17.90 28.69
C GLU A 99 9.51 -19.10 29.38
N ASN A 100 10.82 -19.26 29.19
CA ASN A 100 11.61 -20.35 29.77
C ASN A 100 11.93 -20.10 31.26
N THR A 101 10.93 -19.79 32.07
CA THR A 101 11.08 -19.54 33.52
C THR A 101 11.35 -20.82 34.32
N GLY A 102 11.26 -22.00 33.68
CA GLY A 102 11.32 -23.31 34.32
C GLY A 102 10.04 -23.70 35.06
N TYR A 103 9.08 -22.78 35.17
CA TYR A 103 7.77 -23.05 35.75
C TYR A 103 6.76 -23.44 34.67
N VAL A 104 5.89 -24.37 35.00
CA VAL A 104 4.77 -24.76 34.13
C VAL A 104 3.75 -23.62 34.10
N GLY A 105 3.12 -23.35 32.94
CA GLY A 105 2.24 -22.19 32.75
C GLY A 105 1.05 -22.07 33.73
N ALA A 106 0.64 -23.16 34.38
CA ALA A 106 -0.41 -23.15 35.40
C ALA A 106 0.08 -22.76 36.81
N TYR A 107 1.40 -22.61 37.01
CA TYR A 107 1.99 -22.38 38.32
C TYR A 107 1.95 -20.90 38.72
N LYS A 108 1.19 -20.58 39.78
CA LYS A 108 0.90 -19.20 40.19
C LYS A 108 1.91 -18.59 41.18
N ASN A 109 2.83 -19.39 41.72
CA ASN A 109 3.74 -18.96 42.78
C ASN A 109 5.16 -18.66 42.27
N ALA A 110 5.33 -18.48 40.95
CA ALA A 110 6.62 -18.09 40.36
C ALA A 110 7.06 -16.73 40.96
N GLY A 111 8.33 -16.62 41.37
CA GLY A 111 8.88 -15.38 41.95
C GLY A 111 8.47 -15.07 43.40
N THR A 112 7.67 -15.92 44.06
CA THR A 112 7.19 -15.68 45.45
C THR A 112 8.09 -16.27 46.54
N TYR A 113 9.23 -16.88 46.19
CA TYR A 113 10.11 -17.57 47.15
C TYR A 113 10.73 -16.59 48.16
N ASP A 114 11.23 -15.44 47.69
CA ASP A 114 11.87 -14.43 48.55
C ASP A 114 10.88 -13.75 49.51
N ALA A 115 9.59 -13.74 49.17
CA ALA A 115 8.53 -13.19 50.04
C ALA A 115 8.27 -14.07 51.27
N LYS A 116 8.56 -15.38 51.20
CA LYS A 116 8.40 -16.31 52.35
C LYS A 116 9.61 -16.32 53.27
N ALA A 117 10.79 -15.93 52.78
CA ALA A 117 12.03 -15.94 53.55
C ALA A 117 12.20 -14.72 54.49
N LYS A 118 11.38 -13.66 54.33
CA LYS A 118 11.41 -12.44 55.14
C LYS A 118 10.35 -12.39 56.26
N ALA A 119 10.02 -13.53 56.87
CA ALA A 119 9.43 -13.52 58.20
C ALA A 119 10.57 -13.55 59.23
N GLU A 120 11.18 -12.38 59.44
CA GLU A 120 12.17 -12.16 60.50
C GLU A 120 11.47 -12.27 61.87
N LYS A 121 12.13 -12.96 62.82
CA LYS A 121 11.72 -13.06 64.22
C LYS A 121 11.92 -11.76 64.97
#